data_AF-A0A7V9TZ96-F1
#
_entry.id   AF-A0A7V9TZ96-F1
#
_cell.length_a   1.000
_cell.length_b   1.000
_cell.length_c   1.000
_cell.angle_alpha   90.00
_cell.angle_beta   90.00
_cell.angle_gamma   90.00
#
_symmetry.space_group_name_H-M   'P 1'
#
loop_
_entity.id
_entity.type
_entity.pdbx_description
1 polymer ?
#
loop_
_entity_poly.entity_id
_entity_poly.type
_entity_poly.pdbx_seq_one_letter_code
_entity_poly.pdbx_strand_id
1 'polypeptide(L)'
;MNVLKPQLRITIETLLKNGATQREIERRTGVDRKTIRKYQEKSNSPTLATGSELAEDQNVPPRPPDGAESKVPKKIPKHAASACEAHREWIETQVKLGRNAQAIYQDLVEQSAFTHKYNSVKRFVRGMKAREPERFDVLEFLPGEEAQVDYGQGALTAYKPGKYKRPYLFVMTLKYSGKSFRKVVWKTSQEIWARLHEEAFRAFGGCPEYIVLDNLKEGVIKPDIYEPVINTVYASMLAHYGAIAQPCRVRDPDRKGTVENAIQHTQGTALKGRKFEEIEKQNEWLAHWEEKWAAPRIHGRKKRQVMEMYLEEKPHLMPLPAEGFRYFVQEERTVDEAGLVQVKGSYYPALPAALFSKVKVRIYENEIVVLDKDGLVLRRHERAKFKGACLLKPEDRIFNPSRETGKLIERIEKIGPRAADLARGIFEHGGRADHGVIYGLANLTRDYAKENIESACSKVLSTGLVSYRAVKRILERGPKKNDQSKSELRQAGSEIRAIDDYQKFWEMNSQTNKEENDNGDVYH
;
A
#
# COMPACT_ATOMS: atom_id res chain seq x y z
N MET A 1 -36.12 25.01 37.93
CA MET A 1 -36.93 24.27 38.92
C MET A 1 -36.41 24.66 40.29
N ASN A 2 -37.22 25.29 41.15
CA ASN A 2 -36.84 25.52 42.55
C ASN A 2 -36.73 24.16 43.23
N VAL A 3 -35.50 23.74 43.54
CA VAL A 3 -35.21 22.47 44.21
C VAL A 3 -35.40 22.68 45.71
N LEU A 4 -36.26 21.86 46.33
CA LEU A 4 -36.47 21.86 47.77
C LEU A 4 -35.14 21.53 48.47
N LYS A 5 -34.79 22.23 49.56
CA LYS A 5 -33.55 21.96 50.32
C LYS A 5 -33.50 20.47 50.74
N PRO A 6 -32.35 19.78 50.62
CA PRO A 6 -32.23 18.34 50.89
C PRO A 6 -32.78 17.92 52.27
N GLN A 7 -32.54 18.74 53.30
CA GLN A 7 -33.01 18.50 54.66
C GLN A 7 -34.55 18.48 54.75
N LEU A 8 -35.23 19.44 54.12
CA LEU A 8 -36.69 19.51 54.10
C LEU A 8 -37.30 18.30 53.37
N ARG A 9 -36.61 17.80 52.33
CA ARG A 9 -37.06 16.61 51.60
C ARG A 9 -37.02 15.37 52.50
N ILE A 10 -35.91 15.14 53.21
CA ILE A 10 -35.77 14.00 54.14
C ILE A 10 -36.82 14.08 55.25
N THR A 11 -37.08 15.28 55.79
CA THR A 11 -38.12 15.48 56.82
C THR A 11 -39.52 15.16 56.30
N ILE A 12 -39.86 15.60 55.07
CA ILE A 12 -41.16 15.28 54.44
C ILE A 12 -41.30 13.78 54.20
N GLU A 13 -40.27 13.13 53.65
CA GLU A 13 -40.28 11.68 53.39
C GLU A 13 -40.42 10.87 54.70
N THR A 14 -39.77 11.30 55.78
CA THR A 14 -39.87 10.67 57.10
C THR A 14 -41.26 10.85 57.71
N LEU A 15 -41.84 12.05 57.64
CA LEU A 15 -43.18 12.32 58.16
C LEU A 15 -44.26 11.58 57.37
N LEU A 16 -44.11 11.47 56.06
CA LEU A 16 -45.00 10.66 55.21
C LEU A 16 -44.93 9.17 55.55
N LYS A 17 -43.72 8.62 55.78
CA LYS A 17 -43.54 7.23 56.22
C LYS A 17 -44.18 6.96 57.59
N ASN A 18 -44.16 7.94 58.49
CA ASN A 18 -44.77 7.85 59.81
C ASN A 18 -46.30 8.13 59.81
N GLY A 19 -46.92 8.24 58.63
CA GLY A 19 -48.38 8.40 58.50
C GLY A 19 -48.92 9.79 58.82
N ALA A 20 -48.06 10.82 58.91
CA ALA A 20 -48.50 12.18 59.17
C ALA A 20 -49.35 12.73 58.01
N THR A 21 -50.41 13.47 58.33
CA THR A 21 -51.27 14.08 57.31
C THR A 21 -50.58 15.25 56.60
N GLN A 22 -50.95 15.55 55.35
CA GLN A 22 -50.34 16.66 54.58
C GLN A 22 -50.42 18.01 55.33
N ARG A 23 -51.51 18.28 56.04
CA ARG A 23 -51.69 19.50 56.86
C ARG A 23 -50.71 19.57 58.04
N GLU A 24 -50.40 18.42 58.63
CA GLU A 24 -49.43 18.34 59.72
C GLU A 24 -48.00 18.58 59.22
N ILE A 25 -47.66 18.05 58.05
CA ILE A 25 -46.36 18.24 57.41
C ILE A 25 -46.18 19.71 57.00
N GLU A 26 -47.19 20.35 56.42
CA GLU A 26 -47.18 21.77 56.06
C GLU A 26 -46.93 22.65 57.28
N ARG A 27 -47.62 22.39 58.41
CA ARG A 27 -47.43 23.12 59.67
C ARG A 27 -46.02 22.94 60.27
N ARG A 28 -45.42 21.75 60.17
CA ARG A 28 -44.10 21.45 60.75
C ARG A 28 -42.93 21.90 59.86
N THR A 29 -43.11 21.91 58.55
CA THR A 29 -42.02 22.14 57.57
C THR A 29 -42.15 23.47 56.82
N GLY A 30 -43.30 24.12 56.86
CA GLY A 30 -43.59 25.35 56.09
C GLY A 30 -43.67 25.13 54.58
N VAL A 31 -43.70 23.88 54.11
CA VAL A 31 -43.74 23.52 52.68
C VAL A 31 -45.18 23.41 52.21
N ASP A 32 -45.51 24.05 51.09
CA ASP A 32 -46.85 24.05 50.52
C ASP A 32 -47.37 22.63 50.26
N ARG A 33 -48.62 22.38 50.63
CA ARG A 33 -49.33 21.12 50.45
C ARG A 33 -49.25 20.52 49.03
N LYS A 34 -49.19 21.32 47.96
CA LYS A 34 -49.05 20.80 46.58
C LYS A 34 -47.68 20.14 46.37
N THR A 35 -46.64 20.68 47.00
CA THR A 35 -45.30 20.11 46.96
C THR A 35 -45.27 18.81 47.77
N ILE A 36 -45.85 18.77 48.97
CA ILE A 36 -45.92 17.56 49.80
C ILE A 36 -46.67 16.43 49.07
N ARG A 37 -47.81 16.72 48.44
CA ARG A 37 -48.58 15.76 47.64
C ARG A 37 -47.75 15.13 46.52
N LYS A 38 -46.92 15.92 45.82
CA LYS A 38 -46.04 15.44 44.76
C LYS A 38 -44.97 14.46 45.27
N TYR A 39 -44.51 14.62 46.52
CA TYR A 39 -43.58 13.69 47.15
C TYR A 39 -44.27 12.41 47.64
N GLN A 40 -45.52 12.50 48.10
CA GLN A 40 -46.34 11.33 48.47
C GLN A 40 -46.70 10.46 47.26
N GLU A 41 -47.03 11.08 46.12
CA GLU A 41 -47.31 10.34 44.87
C GLU A 41 -46.07 9.60 44.34
N LYS A 42 -44.86 10.14 44.60
CA LYS A 42 -43.60 9.46 44.29
C LYS A 42 -43.27 8.31 45.24
N SER A 43 -43.68 8.36 46.50
CA SER A 43 -43.42 7.27 47.46
C SER A 43 -44.35 6.07 47.26
N ASN A 44 -45.51 6.25 46.60
CA ASN A 44 -46.53 5.22 46.42
C ASN A 44 -46.42 4.44 45.09
N SER A 45 -45.33 4.60 44.33
CA SER A 45 -45.06 3.81 43.12
C SER A 45 -44.45 2.45 43.50
N PRO A 46 -45.09 1.30 43.19
CA PRO A 46 -44.56 -0.02 43.55
C PRO A 46 -43.46 -0.43 42.57
N THR A 47 -42.21 -0.32 42.99
CA THR A 47 -41.08 -0.97 42.29
C THR A 47 -40.82 -2.34 42.92
N LEU A 48 -40.89 -3.36 42.06
CA LEU A 48 -40.48 -4.73 42.35
C LEU A 48 -39.05 -4.80 42.91
N ALA A 49 -38.87 -5.76 43.81
CA ALA A 49 -37.63 -6.11 44.47
C ALA A 49 -36.59 -6.68 43.51
N THR A 50 -35.35 -6.19 43.60
CA THR A 50 -34.13 -7.01 43.60
C THR A 50 -33.06 -6.20 44.33
N GLY A 51 -32.48 -6.79 45.38
CA GLY A 51 -31.46 -6.15 46.21
C GLY A 51 -30.15 -5.94 45.46
N SER A 52 -29.45 -4.85 45.78
CA SER A 52 -28.12 -4.91 46.40
C SER A 52 -27.59 -3.51 46.70
N GLU A 53 -26.71 -3.52 47.68
CA GLU A 53 -26.02 -2.47 48.43
C GLU A 53 -25.45 -1.27 47.66
N LEU A 54 -25.17 -0.24 48.47
CA LEU A 54 -24.59 1.06 48.18
C LEU A 54 -23.23 0.96 47.48
N ALA A 55 -23.06 1.71 46.39
CA ALA A 55 -21.78 2.26 45.96
C ALA A 55 -21.99 3.62 45.30
N GLU A 56 -21.13 4.57 45.65
CA GLU A 56 -21.16 5.99 45.32
C GLU A 56 -20.77 6.29 43.86
N ASP A 57 -21.39 7.35 43.34
CA ASP A 57 -20.96 8.25 42.26
C ASP A 57 -20.38 7.65 40.96
N GLN A 58 -21.26 7.40 39.98
CA GLN A 58 -20.91 7.45 38.55
C GLN A 58 -22.04 8.10 37.72
N ASN A 59 -21.66 9.11 36.92
CA ASN A 59 -22.51 9.76 35.92
C ASN A 59 -23.09 8.74 34.94
N VAL A 60 -24.42 8.64 34.88
CA VAL A 60 -25.15 7.78 33.93
C VAL A 60 -25.10 8.41 32.53
N PRO A 61 -24.69 7.68 31.47
CA PRO A 61 -24.77 8.17 30.10
C PRO A 61 -26.23 8.31 29.64
N PRO A 62 -26.55 9.26 28.74
CA PRO A 62 -27.93 9.46 28.30
C PRO A 62 -28.46 8.20 27.58
N ARG A 63 -29.58 7.66 28.09
CA ARG A 63 -30.30 6.52 27.51
C ARG A 63 -30.87 6.89 26.12
N PRO A 64 -30.94 5.95 25.16
CA PRO A 64 -31.55 6.18 23.85
C PRO A 64 -33.07 6.37 23.97
N PRO A 65 -33.73 7.09 23.05
CA PRO A 65 -35.19 7.20 23.06
C PRO A 65 -35.82 5.85 22.74
N ASP A 66 -36.80 5.47 23.57
CA ASP A 66 -37.63 4.28 23.46
C ASP A 66 -38.24 4.13 22.07
N GLY A 67 -38.16 2.91 21.56
CA GLY A 67 -38.95 2.46 20.43
C GLY A 67 -40.39 2.16 20.86
N ALA A 68 -41.30 2.42 19.93
CA ALA A 68 -42.65 1.86 19.85
C ALA A 68 -43.65 2.26 20.94
N GLU A 69 -44.16 3.49 20.85
CA GLU A 69 -45.60 3.71 21.01
C GLU A 69 -46.16 4.46 19.80
N SER A 70 -47.23 3.88 19.26
CA SER A 70 -47.94 4.23 18.03
C SER A 70 -48.28 5.72 17.93
N LYS A 71 -47.62 6.44 17.01
CA LYS A 71 -48.03 7.78 16.59
C LYS A 71 -49.27 7.67 15.70
N VAL A 72 -50.44 7.77 16.30
CA VAL A 72 -51.62 8.29 15.59
C VAL A 72 -51.25 9.69 15.07
N PRO A 73 -51.41 10.01 13.78
CA PRO A 73 -50.99 11.31 13.27
C PRO A 73 -51.90 12.40 13.85
N LYS A 74 -51.35 13.23 14.74
CA LYS A 74 -51.99 14.48 15.17
C LYS A 74 -52.19 15.35 13.92
N LYS A 75 -53.45 15.56 13.51
CA LYS A 75 -53.82 16.50 12.44
C LYS A 75 -53.23 17.87 12.76
N ILE A 76 -52.36 18.35 11.89
CA ILE A 76 -51.74 19.67 11.96
C ILE A 76 -52.82 20.74 11.67
N PRO A 77 -52.90 21.86 12.41
CA PRO A 77 -53.85 22.93 12.14
C PRO A 77 -53.69 23.50 10.72
N LYS A 78 -54.80 23.82 10.03
CA LYS A 78 -54.81 24.35 8.64
C LYS A 78 -53.98 25.63 8.43
N HIS A 79 -53.74 26.40 9.49
CA HIS A 79 -52.89 27.61 9.44
C HIS A 79 -51.37 27.33 9.49
N ALA A 80 -50.97 26.07 9.67
CA ALA A 80 -49.57 25.61 9.59
C ALA A 80 -49.25 24.94 8.25
N ALA A 81 -50.08 25.17 7.22
CA ALA A 81 -49.72 24.94 5.84
C ALA A 81 -48.54 25.85 5.47
N SER A 82 -47.46 25.29 4.93
CA SER A 82 -46.33 26.09 4.45
C SER A 82 -46.85 27.14 3.46
N ALA A 83 -46.40 28.38 3.54
CA ALA A 83 -46.79 29.39 2.55
C ALA A 83 -46.43 28.97 1.10
N CYS A 84 -45.51 28.02 0.96
CA CYS A 84 -45.15 27.40 -0.30
C CYS A 84 -46.17 26.39 -0.83
N GLU A 85 -47.21 26.01 -0.06
CA GLU A 85 -48.26 25.08 -0.48
C GLU A 85 -49.04 25.61 -1.69
N ALA A 86 -49.32 26.91 -1.73
CA ALA A 86 -50.00 27.56 -2.86
C ALA A 86 -49.20 27.45 -4.17
N HIS A 87 -47.88 27.25 -4.08
CA HIS A 87 -46.98 27.11 -5.22
C HIS A 87 -46.37 25.71 -5.32
N ARG A 88 -46.96 24.71 -4.66
CA ARG A 88 -46.42 23.35 -4.55
C ARG A 88 -46.09 22.74 -5.91
N GLU A 89 -47.05 22.68 -6.82
CA GLU A 89 -46.89 22.03 -8.13
C GLU A 89 -45.78 22.67 -8.96
N TRP A 90 -45.68 24.00 -8.91
CA TRP A 90 -44.64 24.74 -9.60
C TRP A 90 -43.26 24.48 -8.96
N ILE A 91 -43.16 24.53 -7.62
CA ILE A 91 -41.91 24.24 -6.91
C ILE A 91 -41.46 22.79 -7.17
N GLU A 92 -42.39 21.82 -7.17
CA GLU A 92 -42.10 20.42 -7.51
C GLU A 92 -41.53 20.28 -8.92
N THR A 93 -42.08 20.99 -9.89
CA THR A 93 -41.57 21.02 -11.27
C THR A 93 -40.15 21.59 -11.32
N GLN A 94 -39.90 22.72 -10.66
CA GLN A 94 -38.55 23.31 -10.62
C GLN A 94 -37.53 22.44 -9.87
N VAL A 95 -37.96 21.73 -8.83
CA VAL A 95 -37.13 20.76 -8.10
C VAL A 95 -36.78 19.56 -8.99
N LYS A 96 -37.74 19.05 -9.77
CA LYS A 96 -37.50 17.98 -10.77
C LYS A 96 -36.55 18.42 -11.88
N LEU A 97 -36.57 19.69 -12.27
CA LEU A 97 -35.60 20.31 -13.18
C LEU A 97 -34.21 20.53 -12.55
N GLY A 98 -33.99 20.10 -11.30
CA GLY A 98 -32.69 20.19 -10.62
C GLY A 98 -32.32 21.59 -10.13
N ARG A 99 -33.25 22.56 -10.16
CA ARG A 99 -32.96 23.94 -9.75
C ARG A 99 -32.68 24.03 -8.25
N ASN A 100 -31.80 24.96 -7.88
CA ASN A 100 -31.47 25.21 -6.50
C ASN A 100 -32.60 25.99 -5.79
N ALA A 101 -32.72 25.82 -4.46
CA ALA A 101 -33.82 26.42 -3.69
C ALA A 101 -33.80 27.96 -3.70
N GLN A 102 -32.67 28.59 -4.05
CA GLN A 102 -32.54 30.04 -4.09
C GLN A 102 -33.07 30.63 -5.38
N ALA A 103 -32.81 29.97 -6.52
CA ALA A 103 -33.41 30.32 -7.81
C ALA A 103 -34.93 30.13 -7.78
N ILE A 104 -35.41 29.04 -7.18
CA ILE A 104 -36.85 28.80 -6.96
C ILE A 104 -37.46 29.93 -6.11
N TYR A 105 -36.75 30.40 -5.08
CA TYR A 105 -37.21 31.51 -4.26
C TYR A 105 -37.26 32.85 -5.00
N GLN A 106 -36.24 33.17 -5.81
CA GLN A 106 -36.18 34.41 -6.58
C GLN A 106 -37.34 34.50 -7.58
N ASP A 107 -37.55 33.44 -8.35
CA ASP A 107 -38.66 33.35 -9.31
C ASP A 107 -40.04 33.42 -8.61
N LEU A 108 -40.19 32.84 -7.41
CA LEU A 108 -41.44 32.98 -6.64
C LEU A 108 -41.71 34.42 -6.22
N VAL A 109 -40.66 35.16 -5.84
CA VAL A 109 -40.78 36.58 -5.46
C VAL A 109 -41.15 37.42 -6.69
N GLU A 110 -40.49 37.19 -7.82
CA GLU A 110 -40.65 37.98 -9.04
C GLU A 110 -41.96 37.67 -9.80
N GLN A 111 -42.32 36.39 -9.93
CA GLN A 111 -43.44 35.95 -10.77
C GLN A 111 -44.73 35.77 -9.99
N SER A 112 -44.64 35.50 -8.68
CA SER A 112 -45.79 35.13 -7.85
C SER A 112 -45.99 36.07 -6.65
N ALA A 113 -45.24 37.17 -6.57
CA ALA A 113 -45.26 38.13 -5.45
C ALA A 113 -45.13 37.45 -4.07
N PHE A 114 -44.29 36.41 -3.98
CA PHE A 114 -44.13 35.63 -2.76
C PHE A 114 -43.55 36.47 -1.61
N THR A 115 -44.32 36.65 -0.54
CA THR A 115 -43.98 37.58 0.57
C THR A 115 -43.21 36.95 1.73
N HIS A 116 -42.99 35.63 1.69
CA HIS A 116 -42.32 34.91 2.77
C HIS A 116 -40.80 34.74 2.52
N LYS A 117 -40.06 34.37 3.55
CA LYS A 117 -38.58 34.30 3.49
C LYS A 117 -38.07 33.06 2.73
N TYR A 118 -36.87 33.18 2.16
CA TYR A 118 -36.11 32.06 1.55
C TYR A 118 -36.09 30.78 2.40
N ASN A 119 -35.97 30.90 3.72
CA ASN A 119 -35.95 29.74 4.62
C ASN A 119 -37.22 28.89 4.56
N SER A 120 -38.37 29.46 4.20
CA SER A 120 -39.62 28.73 3.97
C SER A 120 -39.51 27.84 2.74
N VAL A 121 -39.06 28.40 1.60
CA VAL A 121 -38.81 27.66 0.36
C VAL A 121 -37.72 26.61 0.55
N LYS A 122 -36.64 26.94 1.25
CA LYS A 122 -35.55 26.00 1.58
C LYS A 122 -36.05 24.80 2.40
N ARG A 123 -36.88 25.03 3.42
CA ARG A 123 -37.46 23.94 4.23
C ARG A 123 -38.44 23.10 3.40
N PHE A 124 -39.27 23.74 2.58
CA PHE A 124 -40.25 23.08 1.72
C PHE A 124 -39.58 22.20 0.66
N VAL A 125 -38.58 22.73 -0.06
CA VAL A 125 -37.75 22.00 -1.03
C VAL A 125 -36.97 20.86 -0.34
N ARG A 126 -36.44 21.07 0.87
CA ARG A 126 -35.80 19.99 1.64
C ARG A 126 -36.76 18.86 2.02
N GLY A 127 -38.00 19.20 2.37
CA GLY A 127 -39.05 18.21 2.65
C GLY A 127 -39.43 17.39 1.42
N MET A 128 -39.50 18.01 0.24
CA MET A 128 -39.75 17.31 -1.03
C MET A 128 -38.56 16.50 -1.54
N LYS A 129 -37.33 16.95 -1.25
CA LYS A 129 -36.10 16.19 -1.50
C LYS A 129 -35.78 15.19 -0.39
N ALA A 130 -36.66 15.02 0.61
CA ALA A 130 -36.50 13.95 1.58
C ALA A 130 -36.68 12.63 0.84
N ARG A 131 -35.54 12.05 0.42
CA ARG A 131 -35.47 10.75 -0.22
C ARG A 131 -36.07 9.73 0.75
N GLU A 132 -36.86 8.79 0.23
CA GLU A 132 -37.25 7.64 1.03
C GLU A 132 -35.98 6.99 1.59
N PRO A 133 -35.98 6.58 2.87
CA PRO A 133 -34.81 5.94 3.45
C PRO A 133 -34.52 4.67 2.65
N GLU A 134 -33.37 4.65 1.97
CA GLU A 134 -32.90 3.48 1.25
C GLU A 134 -32.54 2.39 2.26
N ARG A 135 -32.99 1.16 1.98
CA ARG A 135 -32.63 -0.01 2.78
C ARG A 135 -31.26 -0.48 2.33
N PHE A 136 -30.29 -0.45 3.24
CA PHE A 136 -28.97 -1.00 3.02
C PHE A 136 -28.89 -2.43 3.59
N ASP A 137 -28.14 -3.29 2.91
CA ASP A 137 -27.84 -4.62 3.44
C ASP A 137 -26.75 -4.55 4.51
N VAL A 138 -26.77 -5.50 5.44
CA VAL A 138 -25.70 -5.63 6.42
C VAL A 138 -24.74 -6.72 5.98
N LEU A 139 -23.53 -6.29 5.63
CA LEU A 139 -22.43 -7.19 5.38
C LEU A 139 -21.86 -7.73 6.71
N GLU A 140 -22.05 -9.04 6.93
CA GLU A 140 -21.40 -9.82 7.98
C GLU A 140 -20.27 -10.66 7.37
N PHE A 141 -19.17 -10.80 8.10
CA PHE A 141 -17.93 -11.42 7.63
C PHE A 141 -17.41 -12.41 8.68
N LEU A 142 -16.71 -13.42 8.23
CA LEU A 142 -16.03 -14.43 9.03
C LEU A 142 -14.86 -13.80 9.82
N PRO A 143 -14.43 -14.43 10.92
CA PRO A 143 -13.25 -13.97 11.66
C PRO A 143 -12.00 -14.02 10.77
N GLY A 144 -11.22 -12.93 10.74
CA GLY A 144 -9.97 -12.85 9.98
C GLY A 144 -10.14 -12.57 8.48
N GLU A 145 -11.37 -12.52 7.99
CA GLU A 145 -11.68 -12.34 6.57
C GLU A 145 -11.42 -10.89 6.10
N GLU A 146 -12.12 -9.91 6.69
CA GLU A 146 -12.09 -8.51 6.22
C GLU A 146 -11.49 -7.54 7.26
N ALA A 147 -10.60 -6.66 6.80
CA ALA A 147 -10.29 -5.40 7.48
C ALA A 147 -10.64 -4.19 6.61
N GLN A 148 -11.06 -3.09 7.25
CA GLN A 148 -11.33 -1.82 6.58
C GLN A 148 -10.30 -0.78 7.01
N VAL A 149 -9.75 -0.03 6.07
CA VAL A 149 -8.69 0.96 6.33
C VAL A 149 -9.00 2.34 5.75
N ASP A 150 -8.69 3.38 6.52
CA ASP A 150 -8.87 4.77 6.11
C ASP A 150 -7.98 5.77 6.84
N TYR A 151 -7.92 6.98 6.28
CA TYR A 151 -7.37 8.16 6.93
C TYR A 151 -8.44 9.07 7.52
N GLY A 152 -8.29 9.39 8.79
CA GLY A 152 -8.93 10.53 9.44
C GLY A 152 -7.93 11.66 9.73
N GLN A 153 -8.33 12.56 10.63
CA GLN A 153 -7.47 13.61 11.18
C GLN A 153 -7.16 13.34 12.65
N GLY A 154 -5.90 13.54 13.04
CA GLY A 154 -5.45 13.53 14.43
C GLY A 154 -5.83 14.78 15.22
N ALA A 155 -5.40 14.83 16.49
CA ALA A 155 -5.49 16.03 17.32
C ALA A 155 -4.48 17.11 16.85
N LEU A 156 -4.56 18.32 17.42
CA LEU A 156 -3.56 19.35 17.17
C LEU A 156 -2.23 18.93 17.80
N THR A 157 -1.20 18.76 16.98
CA THR A 157 0.14 18.36 17.42
C THR A 157 1.14 19.44 16.99
N ALA A 158 2.12 19.77 17.82
CA ALA A 158 3.18 20.69 17.41
C ALA A 158 4.03 20.06 16.29
N TYR A 159 4.24 20.80 15.21
CA TYR A 159 5.05 20.40 14.05
C TYR A 159 6.36 21.21 13.97
N LYS A 160 6.32 22.44 14.49
CA LYS A 160 7.45 23.35 14.67
C LYS A 160 7.20 24.16 15.96
N PRO A 161 8.22 24.77 16.58
CA PRO A 161 8.01 25.64 17.73
C PRO A 161 6.88 26.65 17.49
N GLY A 162 5.86 26.63 18.35
CA GLY A 162 4.68 27.50 18.27
C GLY A 162 3.70 27.23 17.12
N LYS A 163 3.88 26.17 16.31
CA LYS A 163 3.00 25.84 15.17
C LYS A 163 2.39 24.45 15.34
N TYR A 164 1.07 24.41 15.46
CA TYR A 164 0.30 23.17 15.55
C TYR A 164 -0.38 22.85 14.23
N LYS A 165 -0.39 21.57 13.88
CA LYS A 165 -1.12 21.02 12.72
C LYS A 165 -1.76 19.70 13.14
N ARG A 166 -2.86 19.33 12.48
CA ARG A 166 -3.43 17.98 12.62
C ARG A 166 -2.67 17.00 11.71
N PRO A 167 -2.05 15.94 12.25
CA PRO A 167 -1.48 14.88 11.45
C PRO A 167 -2.59 14.01 10.83
N TYR A 168 -2.23 13.21 9.83
CA TYR A 168 -3.11 12.18 9.28
C TYR A 168 -3.25 11.06 10.30
N LEU A 169 -4.48 10.61 10.57
CA LEU A 169 -4.78 9.50 11.45
C LEU A 169 -5.07 8.27 10.61
N PHE A 170 -4.15 7.32 10.57
CA PHE A 170 -4.38 6.00 9.99
C PHE A 170 -5.23 5.16 10.95
N VAL A 171 -6.30 4.56 10.43
CA VAL A 171 -7.13 3.61 11.16
C VAL A 171 -7.36 2.38 10.31
N MET A 172 -6.97 1.21 10.82
CA MET A 172 -7.36 -0.09 10.27
C MET A 172 -8.24 -0.80 11.29
N THR A 173 -9.38 -1.35 10.88
CA THR A 173 -10.33 -2.02 11.77
C THR A 173 -10.70 -3.40 11.23
N LEU A 174 -10.52 -4.44 12.04
CA LEU A 174 -11.01 -5.78 11.76
C LEU A 174 -12.54 -5.77 11.79
N LYS A 175 -13.16 -6.28 10.74
CA LYS A 175 -14.60 -6.17 10.55
C LYS A 175 -15.39 -7.07 11.49
N TYR A 176 -14.85 -8.26 11.82
CA TYR A 176 -15.53 -9.20 12.72
C TYR A 176 -15.54 -8.69 14.16
N SER A 177 -14.37 -8.43 14.77
CA SER A 177 -14.28 -8.00 16.18
C SER A 177 -14.51 -6.51 16.40
N GLY A 178 -14.24 -5.66 15.41
CA GLY A 178 -14.20 -4.20 15.57
C GLY A 178 -12.96 -3.72 16.34
N LYS A 179 -11.95 -4.58 16.51
CA LYS A 179 -10.62 -4.21 16.99
C LYS A 179 -9.94 -3.34 15.95
N SER A 180 -9.28 -2.27 16.38
CA SER A 180 -8.63 -1.36 15.44
C SER A 180 -7.18 -1.10 15.82
N PHE A 181 -6.40 -0.74 14.82
CA PHE A 181 -5.07 -0.15 14.94
C PHE A 181 -5.14 1.31 14.52
N ARG A 182 -4.45 2.18 15.26
CA ARG A 182 -4.49 3.63 15.06
C ARG A 182 -3.11 4.23 15.22
N LYS A 183 -2.69 5.00 14.22
CA LYS A 183 -1.41 5.71 14.26
C LYS A 183 -1.48 7.01 13.50
N VAL A 184 -0.84 8.05 14.02
CA VAL A 184 -0.74 9.34 13.35
C VAL A 184 0.60 9.53 12.66
N VAL A 185 0.55 10.14 11.48
CA VAL A 185 1.72 10.45 10.64
C VAL A 185 1.61 11.86 10.03
N TRP A 186 2.75 12.51 9.81
CA TRP A 186 2.79 13.86 9.23
C TRP A 186 2.58 13.90 7.72
N LYS A 187 2.94 12.82 7.03
CA LYS A 187 2.93 12.70 5.58
C LYS A 187 2.32 11.36 5.19
N THR A 188 1.63 11.34 4.07
CA THR A 188 1.21 10.11 3.40
C THR A 188 2.14 9.88 2.21
N SER A 189 2.51 8.63 1.99
CA SER A 189 3.22 8.17 0.79
C SER A 189 2.88 6.71 0.56
N GLN A 190 3.21 6.22 -0.64
CA GLN A 190 3.12 4.82 -1.02
C GLN A 190 3.83 3.88 -0.02
N GLU A 191 5.04 4.24 0.38
CA GLU A 191 5.83 3.48 1.36
C GLU A 191 5.25 3.60 2.77
N ILE A 192 4.85 4.81 3.19
CA ILE A 192 4.26 5.03 4.52
C ILE A 192 2.95 4.25 4.66
N TRP A 193 2.12 4.23 3.62
CA TRP A 193 0.87 3.45 3.58
C TRP A 193 1.15 1.96 3.79
N ALA A 194 2.10 1.39 3.05
CA ALA A 194 2.49 0.00 3.19
C ALA A 194 3.12 -0.30 4.57
N ARG A 195 3.87 0.64 5.16
CA ARG A 195 4.42 0.52 6.52
C ARG A 195 3.35 0.51 7.60
N LEU A 196 2.36 1.38 7.48
CA LEU A 196 1.24 1.43 8.43
C LEU A 196 0.40 0.14 8.40
N HIS A 197 0.30 -0.53 7.25
CA HIS A 197 -0.34 -1.84 7.14
C HIS A 197 0.49 -2.92 7.85
N GLU A 198 1.78 -3.01 7.58
CA GLU A 198 2.65 -3.97 8.29
C GLU A 198 2.59 -3.75 9.81
N GLU A 199 2.69 -2.51 10.28
CA GLU A 199 2.57 -2.20 11.70
C GLU A 199 1.22 -2.62 12.28
N ALA A 200 0.12 -2.44 11.54
CA ALA A 200 -1.21 -2.89 11.93
C ALA A 200 -1.29 -4.41 12.02
N PHE A 201 -0.77 -5.14 11.02
CA PHE A 201 -0.75 -6.60 11.03
C PHE A 201 0.04 -7.13 12.22
N ARG A 202 1.22 -6.54 12.51
CA ARG A 202 2.01 -6.88 13.68
C ARG A 202 1.28 -6.57 14.99
N ALA A 203 0.54 -5.46 15.06
CA ALA A 203 -0.26 -5.13 16.24
C ALA A 203 -1.45 -6.10 16.45
N PHE A 204 -2.03 -6.64 15.38
CA PHE A 204 -3.04 -7.69 15.45
C PHE A 204 -2.44 -9.09 15.66
N GLY A 205 -1.13 -9.25 15.49
CA GLY A 205 -0.45 -10.54 15.54
C GLY A 205 -0.78 -11.46 14.36
N GLY A 206 -1.29 -10.91 13.26
CA GLY A 206 -1.74 -11.64 12.08
C GLY A 206 -2.27 -10.69 11.00
N CYS A 207 -2.46 -11.21 9.78
CA CYS A 207 -2.96 -10.44 8.64
C CYS A 207 -4.37 -10.92 8.23
N PRO A 208 -5.31 -10.01 7.92
CA PRO A 208 -6.61 -10.40 7.37
C PRO A 208 -6.48 -10.87 5.90
N GLU A 209 -7.42 -11.71 5.44
CA GLU A 209 -7.42 -12.22 4.06
C GLU A 209 -7.52 -11.09 3.02
N TYR A 210 -8.46 -10.16 3.22
CA TYR A 210 -8.54 -8.98 2.38
C TYR A 210 -8.82 -7.68 3.12
N ILE A 211 -8.34 -6.59 2.52
CA ILE A 211 -8.31 -5.26 3.08
C ILE A 211 -9.09 -4.33 2.15
N VAL A 212 -10.20 -3.82 2.67
CA VAL A 212 -11.04 -2.85 1.98
C VAL A 212 -10.50 -1.45 2.22
N LEU A 213 -10.13 -0.78 1.13
CA LEU A 213 -9.58 0.57 1.14
C LEU A 213 -10.31 1.47 0.14
N ASP A 214 -10.32 2.77 0.43
CA ASP A 214 -10.86 3.76 -0.52
C ASP A 214 -9.82 4.07 -1.59
N ASN A 215 -10.26 4.66 -2.70
CA ASN A 215 -9.48 5.01 -3.90
C ASN A 215 -8.47 6.16 -3.64
N LEU A 216 -7.79 6.12 -2.50
CA LEU A 216 -6.67 6.98 -2.15
C LEU A 216 -5.50 6.67 -3.09
N LYS A 217 -4.92 7.70 -3.69
CA LYS A 217 -3.83 7.59 -4.67
C LYS A 217 -2.59 6.86 -4.12
N GLU A 218 -2.45 6.81 -2.80
CA GLU A 218 -1.36 6.12 -2.10
C GLU A 218 -1.48 4.59 -2.14
N GLY A 219 -2.70 4.05 -2.17
CA GLY A 219 -2.99 2.63 -2.30
C GLY A 219 -3.32 2.21 -3.75
N VAL A 220 -3.99 3.09 -4.49
CA VAL A 220 -4.55 2.82 -5.82
C VAL A 220 -4.06 3.86 -6.83
N ILE A 221 -3.22 3.45 -7.78
CA ILE A 221 -2.73 4.32 -8.86
C ILE A 221 -3.84 4.62 -9.86
N LYS A 222 -4.60 3.60 -10.25
CA LYS A 222 -5.79 3.73 -11.11
C LYS A 222 -6.95 2.94 -10.50
N PRO A 223 -8.01 3.61 -10.03
CA PRO A 223 -9.19 2.92 -9.52
C PRO A 223 -9.94 2.32 -10.70
N ASP A 224 -10.06 1.01 -10.70
CA ASP A 224 -10.84 0.24 -11.66
C ASP A 224 -11.61 -0.83 -10.88
N ILE A 225 -12.85 -1.09 -11.30
CA ILE A 225 -13.77 -2.01 -10.63
C ILE A 225 -13.37 -3.47 -10.93
N TYR A 226 -12.72 -3.69 -12.06
CA TYR A 226 -12.32 -5.02 -12.55
C TYR A 226 -10.81 -5.24 -12.42
N GLU A 227 -9.99 -4.22 -12.70
CA GLU A 227 -8.51 -4.34 -12.68
C GLU A 227 -7.84 -3.14 -11.98
N PRO A 228 -7.96 -3.00 -10.64
CA PRO A 228 -7.36 -1.89 -9.94
C PRO A 228 -5.83 -1.92 -10.06
N VAL A 229 -5.22 -0.82 -10.53
CA VAL A 229 -3.76 -0.71 -10.56
C VAL A 229 -3.30 -0.32 -9.18
N ILE A 230 -2.95 -1.33 -8.39
CA ILE A 230 -2.36 -1.16 -7.06
C ILE A 230 -0.92 -0.68 -7.22
N ASN A 231 -0.50 0.21 -6.34
CA ASN A 231 0.88 0.65 -6.28
C ASN A 231 1.84 -0.52 -6.05
N THR A 232 2.89 -0.62 -6.88
CA THR A 232 3.88 -1.71 -6.86
C THR A 232 4.44 -2.06 -5.47
N VAL A 233 4.78 -1.04 -4.66
CA VAL A 233 5.33 -1.27 -3.30
C VAL A 233 4.26 -1.90 -2.41
N TYR A 234 3.03 -1.41 -2.50
CA TYR A 234 1.91 -1.91 -1.72
C TYR A 234 1.47 -3.31 -2.18
N ALA A 235 1.39 -3.56 -3.48
CA ALA A 235 1.12 -4.88 -4.05
C ALA A 235 2.19 -5.90 -3.64
N SER A 236 3.47 -5.52 -3.67
CA SER A 236 4.57 -6.40 -3.24
C SER A 236 4.50 -6.69 -1.73
N MET A 237 4.11 -5.72 -0.92
CA MET A 237 3.91 -5.90 0.52
C MET A 237 2.73 -6.84 0.80
N LEU A 238 1.60 -6.64 0.14
CA LEU A 238 0.42 -7.51 0.23
C LEU A 238 0.76 -8.95 -0.14
N ALA A 239 1.49 -9.17 -1.25
CA ALA A 239 1.95 -10.49 -1.66
C ALA A 239 2.89 -11.15 -0.63
N HIS A 240 3.74 -10.37 0.05
CA HIS A 240 4.62 -10.87 1.13
C HIS A 240 3.83 -11.38 2.34
N TYR A 241 2.71 -10.76 2.66
CA TYR A 241 1.85 -11.15 3.79
C TYR A 241 0.66 -12.04 3.40
N GLY A 242 0.49 -12.35 2.11
CA GLY A 242 -0.64 -13.15 1.60
C GLY A 242 -1.99 -12.44 1.59
N ALA A 243 -2.03 -11.13 1.83
CA ALA A 243 -3.27 -10.35 1.88
C ALA A 243 -3.65 -9.76 0.52
N ILE A 244 -4.94 -9.51 0.34
CA ILE A 244 -5.49 -8.93 -0.90
C ILE A 244 -6.05 -7.55 -0.60
N ALA A 245 -5.72 -6.54 -1.42
CA ALA A 245 -6.36 -5.23 -1.34
C ALA A 245 -7.57 -5.19 -2.28
N GLN A 246 -8.72 -4.78 -1.74
CA GLN A 246 -9.93 -4.58 -2.52
C GLN A 246 -10.40 -3.11 -2.43
N PRO A 247 -10.18 -2.32 -3.49
CA PRO A 247 -10.69 -0.95 -3.54
C PRO A 247 -12.21 -0.92 -3.50
N CYS A 248 -12.78 0.06 -2.78
CA CYS A 248 -14.22 0.30 -2.80
C CYS A 248 -14.67 0.75 -4.20
N ARG A 249 -15.88 0.30 -4.60
CA ARG A 249 -16.53 0.77 -5.83
C ARG A 249 -16.77 2.28 -5.74
N VAL A 250 -16.55 2.98 -6.84
CA VAL A 250 -16.82 4.41 -6.94
C VAL A 250 -18.33 4.64 -6.75
N ARG A 251 -18.70 5.50 -5.78
CA ARG A 251 -20.10 5.81 -5.37
C ARG A 251 -20.82 4.72 -4.56
N ASP A 252 -20.08 3.86 -3.88
CA ASP A 252 -20.62 2.89 -2.91
C ASP A 252 -20.17 3.25 -1.48
N PRO A 253 -20.76 4.30 -0.85
CA PRO A 253 -20.37 4.74 0.48
C PRO A 253 -20.67 3.71 1.58
N ASP A 254 -21.56 2.76 1.31
CA ASP A 254 -22.12 1.88 2.34
C ASP A 254 -21.15 0.77 2.77
N ARG A 255 -20.19 0.42 1.91
CA ARG A 255 -19.20 -0.64 2.19
C ARG A 255 -18.23 -0.29 3.33
N LYS A 256 -17.96 1.00 3.57
CA LYS A 256 -16.88 1.48 4.45
C LYS A 256 -17.32 2.00 5.83
N GLY A 257 -18.59 1.83 6.19
CA GLY A 257 -19.15 2.42 7.41
C GLY A 257 -18.46 1.98 8.72
N THR A 258 -17.70 0.88 8.77
CA THR A 258 -17.06 0.42 10.02
C THR A 258 -15.83 1.24 10.37
N VAL A 259 -14.94 1.47 9.40
CA VAL A 259 -13.75 2.30 9.64
C VAL A 259 -14.12 3.79 9.78
N GLU A 260 -15.15 4.28 9.10
CA GLU A 260 -15.66 5.64 9.30
C GLU A 260 -16.15 5.86 10.74
N ASN A 261 -16.96 4.92 11.26
CA ASN A 261 -17.40 4.94 12.64
C ASN A 261 -16.21 4.84 13.61
N ALA A 262 -15.19 4.03 13.28
CA ALA A 262 -13.99 3.91 14.10
C ALA A 262 -13.20 5.23 14.14
N ILE A 263 -13.07 5.95 13.01
CA ILE A 263 -12.45 7.27 12.93
C ILE A 263 -13.25 8.29 13.76
N GLN A 264 -14.56 8.36 13.55
CA GLN A 264 -15.43 9.29 14.29
C GLN A 264 -15.34 9.04 15.79
N HIS A 265 -15.33 7.77 16.21
CA HIS A 265 -15.13 7.38 17.60
C HIS A 265 -13.79 7.93 18.11
N THR A 266 -12.67 7.64 17.44
CA THR A 266 -11.34 8.15 17.85
C THR A 266 -11.28 9.67 17.93
N GLN A 267 -11.82 10.36 16.93
CA GLN A 267 -11.82 11.81 16.89
C GLN A 267 -12.68 12.43 17.99
N GLY A 268 -13.83 11.81 18.28
CA GLY A 268 -14.81 12.29 19.26
C GLY A 268 -14.41 12.02 20.71
N THR A 269 -13.83 10.85 20.99
CA THR A 269 -13.56 10.40 22.37
C THR A 269 -12.08 10.47 22.75
N ALA A 270 -11.18 9.98 21.89
CA ALA A 270 -9.76 9.91 22.21
C ALA A 270 -9.04 11.25 22.02
N LEU A 271 -9.40 12.01 20.98
CA LEU A 271 -8.62 13.15 20.49
C LEU A 271 -9.29 14.52 20.69
N LYS A 272 -10.61 14.58 20.84
CA LYS A 272 -11.35 15.85 20.93
C LYS A 272 -10.85 16.69 22.09
N GLY A 273 -10.51 17.95 21.80
CA GLY A 273 -10.04 18.93 22.80
C GLY A 273 -8.58 18.73 23.25
N ARG A 274 -7.89 17.68 22.79
CA ARG A 274 -6.50 17.44 23.15
C ARG A 274 -5.54 18.19 22.23
N LYS A 275 -4.37 18.50 22.79
CA LYS A 275 -3.20 18.99 22.08
C LYS A 275 -1.98 18.20 22.53
N PHE A 276 -1.02 18.01 21.63
CA PHE A 276 0.21 17.27 21.88
C PHE A 276 1.41 18.10 21.42
N GLU A 277 2.51 18.02 22.17
CA GLU A 277 3.76 18.70 21.81
C GLU A 277 4.62 17.89 20.84
N GLU A 278 4.38 16.58 20.74
CA GLU A 278 5.11 15.67 19.84
C GLU A 278 4.14 14.66 19.24
N ILE A 279 4.44 14.18 18.02
CA ILE A 279 3.59 13.20 17.33
C ILE A 279 3.70 11.82 17.97
N GLU A 280 4.87 11.49 18.51
CA GLU A 280 5.17 10.29 19.27
C GLU A 280 4.27 10.22 20.52
N LYS A 281 4.12 11.32 21.26
CA LYS A 281 3.21 11.40 22.43
C LYS A 281 1.75 11.16 22.07
N GLN A 282 1.32 11.61 20.89
CA GLN A 282 -0.03 11.31 20.42
C GLN A 282 -0.20 9.83 20.03
N ASN A 283 0.83 9.20 19.45
CA ASN A 283 0.83 7.78 19.14
C ASN A 283 0.83 6.90 20.41
N GLU A 284 1.66 7.23 21.39
CA GLU A 284 1.66 6.60 22.73
C GLU A 284 0.28 6.69 23.38
N TRP A 285 -0.33 7.89 23.34
CA TRP A 285 -1.69 8.11 23.85
C TRP A 285 -2.74 7.25 23.14
N LEU A 286 -2.70 7.17 21.81
CA LEU A 286 -3.63 6.36 21.03
C LEU A 286 -3.49 4.87 21.32
N ALA A 287 -2.26 4.36 21.45
CA ALA A 287 -2.00 2.98 21.82
C ALA A 287 -2.53 2.66 23.22
N HIS A 288 -2.24 3.51 24.21
CA HIS A 288 -2.76 3.37 25.57
C HIS A 288 -4.29 3.42 25.61
N TRP A 289 -4.90 4.35 24.88
CA TRP A 289 -6.35 4.50 24.83
C TRP A 289 -7.02 3.30 24.14
N GLU A 290 -6.40 2.73 23.11
CA GLU A 290 -6.90 1.51 22.47
C GLU A 290 -6.95 0.34 23.45
N GLU A 291 -5.87 0.11 24.19
CA GLU A 291 -5.80 -0.98 25.16
C GLU A 291 -6.76 -0.79 26.34
N LYS A 292 -6.82 0.43 26.89
CA LYS A 292 -7.56 0.69 28.13
C LYS A 292 -9.06 0.93 27.94
N TRP A 293 -9.46 1.51 26.80
CA TRP A 293 -10.84 1.99 26.61
C TRP A 293 -11.51 1.42 25.37
N ALA A 294 -10.85 1.42 24.21
CA ALA A 294 -11.52 1.08 22.96
C ALA A 294 -11.57 -0.42 22.66
N ALA A 295 -10.59 -1.23 23.09
CA ALA A 295 -10.67 -2.68 23.00
C ALA A 295 -11.60 -3.30 24.07
N PRO A 296 -11.65 -2.82 25.32
CA PRO A 296 -12.57 -3.36 26.32
C PRO A 296 -14.04 -2.91 26.15
N ARG A 297 -14.35 -2.07 25.17
CA ARG A 297 -15.72 -1.57 24.94
C ARG A 297 -16.67 -2.66 24.47
N ILE A 298 -17.96 -2.42 24.69
CA ILE A 298 -19.02 -3.24 24.11
C ILE A 298 -19.25 -2.85 22.65
N HIS A 299 -19.25 -3.84 21.76
CA HIS A 299 -19.53 -3.68 20.35
C HIS A 299 -21.00 -3.24 20.13
N GLY A 300 -21.22 -2.14 19.40
CA GLY A 300 -22.54 -1.51 19.27
C GLY A 300 -23.64 -2.42 18.71
N ARG A 301 -23.35 -3.19 17.65
CA ARG A 301 -24.28 -4.16 17.03
C ARG A 301 -24.31 -5.50 17.76
N LYS A 302 -23.17 -6.20 17.81
CA LYS A 302 -23.04 -7.55 18.38
C LYS A 302 -23.23 -7.63 19.91
N LYS A 303 -23.20 -6.50 20.63
CA LYS A 303 -23.38 -6.40 22.09
C LYS A 303 -22.41 -7.24 22.94
N ARG A 304 -21.29 -7.64 22.36
CA ARG A 304 -20.18 -8.38 23.01
C ARG A 304 -18.96 -7.49 23.18
N GLN A 305 -18.03 -7.86 24.04
CA GLN A 305 -16.80 -7.09 24.23
C GLN A 305 -15.89 -7.23 23.00
N VAL A 306 -15.34 -6.12 22.51
CA VAL A 306 -14.45 -6.13 21.32
C VAL A 306 -13.20 -6.97 21.57
N MET A 307 -12.62 -6.90 22.78
CA MET A 307 -11.43 -7.67 23.12
C MET A 307 -11.69 -9.19 23.12
N GLU A 308 -12.80 -9.65 23.69
CA GLU A 308 -13.16 -11.09 23.67
C GLU A 308 -13.33 -11.59 22.24
N MET A 309 -14.06 -10.82 21.43
CA MET A 309 -14.24 -11.11 20.02
C MET A 309 -12.93 -11.13 19.22
N TYR A 310 -11.99 -10.26 19.56
CA TYR A 310 -10.66 -10.26 18.95
C TYR A 310 -9.85 -11.51 19.33
N LEU A 311 -9.97 -12.00 20.56
CA LEU A 311 -9.32 -13.25 20.97
C LEU A 311 -9.87 -14.46 20.21
N GLU A 312 -11.15 -14.46 19.85
CA GLU A 312 -11.77 -15.46 18.96
C GLU A 312 -11.30 -15.31 17.50
N GLU A 313 -11.09 -14.07 17.04
CA GLU A 313 -10.67 -13.77 15.68
C GLU A 313 -9.19 -14.03 15.43
N LYS A 314 -8.33 -13.75 16.42
CA LYS A 314 -6.87 -13.80 16.28
C LYS A 314 -6.32 -15.12 15.70
N PRO A 315 -6.80 -16.32 16.10
CA PRO A 315 -6.35 -17.59 15.52
C PRO A 315 -6.70 -17.76 14.04
N HIS A 316 -7.66 -17.00 13.52
CA HIS A 316 -8.12 -17.05 12.12
C HIS A 316 -7.37 -16.05 11.22
N LEU A 317 -6.54 -15.17 11.80
CA LEU A 317 -5.68 -14.29 11.01
C LEU A 317 -4.54 -15.09 10.38
N MET A 318 -4.16 -14.73 9.16
CA MET A 318 -3.02 -15.34 8.49
C MET A 318 -1.72 -15.06 9.26
N PRO A 319 -0.83 -16.07 9.39
CA PRO A 319 0.41 -15.93 10.13
C PRO A 319 1.35 -14.94 9.45
N LEU A 320 2.10 -14.18 10.27
CA LEU A 320 3.07 -13.22 9.75
C LEU A 320 4.42 -13.89 9.45
N PRO A 321 5.07 -13.55 8.33
CA PRO A 321 6.47 -13.90 8.11
C PRO A 321 7.37 -13.38 9.23
N ALA A 322 8.44 -14.13 9.53
CA ALA A 322 9.41 -13.75 10.56
C ALA A 322 10.10 -12.42 10.22
N GLU A 323 10.52 -12.26 8.96
CA GLU A 323 11.12 -11.02 8.46
C GLU A 323 10.06 -10.04 7.95
N GLY A 324 10.26 -8.76 8.26
CA GLY A 324 9.44 -7.67 7.73
C GLY A 324 9.66 -7.42 6.26
N PHE A 325 8.73 -6.70 5.64
CA PHE A 325 8.79 -6.41 4.22
C PHE A 325 9.91 -5.41 3.95
N ARG A 326 10.78 -5.71 2.97
CA ARG A 326 11.86 -4.81 2.57
C ARG A 326 11.32 -3.74 1.65
N TYR A 327 11.13 -2.53 2.18
CA TYR A 327 10.67 -1.38 1.39
C TYR A 327 11.69 -0.97 0.33
N PHE A 328 11.18 -0.57 -0.83
CA PHE A 328 11.97 -0.07 -1.94
C PHE A 328 11.28 1.07 -2.65
N VAL A 329 12.06 1.89 -3.35
CA VAL A 329 11.57 2.82 -4.37
C VAL A 329 11.80 2.21 -5.74
N GLN A 330 10.78 2.20 -6.60
CA GLN A 330 10.92 1.71 -7.97
C GLN A 330 10.99 2.89 -8.94
N GLU A 331 12.03 2.91 -9.76
CA GLU A 331 12.24 3.92 -10.81
C GLU A 331 12.47 3.22 -12.15
N GLU A 332 12.12 3.87 -13.25
CA GLU A 332 12.55 3.44 -14.58
C GLU A 332 13.83 4.18 -14.98
N ARG A 333 14.82 3.45 -15.47
CA ARG A 333 16.09 4.00 -15.94
C ARG A 333 16.43 3.43 -17.31
N THR A 334 17.13 4.22 -18.11
CA THR A 334 17.65 3.79 -19.41
C THR A 334 19.08 3.33 -19.26
N VAL A 335 19.40 2.18 -19.85
CA VAL A 335 20.77 1.65 -19.92
C VAL A 335 21.59 2.53 -20.88
N ASP A 336 22.74 3.01 -20.43
CA ASP A 336 23.63 3.82 -21.25
C ASP A 336 24.46 2.98 -22.24
N GLU A 337 25.29 3.65 -23.05
CA GLU A 337 26.19 3.03 -24.03
C GLU A 337 27.27 2.14 -23.39
N ALA A 338 27.55 2.33 -22.10
CA ALA A 338 28.49 1.53 -21.32
C ALA A 338 27.80 0.34 -20.62
N GLY A 339 26.49 0.15 -20.80
CA GLY A 339 25.73 -0.92 -20.15
C GLY A 339 25.40 -0.64 -18.68
N LEU A 340 25.42 0.62 -18.25
CA LEU A 340 25.20 1.05 -16.88
C LEU A 340 23.84 1.77 -16.74
N VAL A 341 23.33 1.79 -15.51
CA VAL A 341 22.20 2.64 -15.09
C VAL A 341 22.64 3.59 -14.00
N GLN A 342 22.26 4.85 -14.14
CA GLN A 342 22.53 5.87 -13.14
C GLN A 342 21.40 5.93 -12.11
N VAL A 343 21.75 5.76 -10.84
CA VAL A 343 20.82 5.81 -9.71
C VAL A 343 21.39 6.70 -8.62
N LYS A 344 20.65 7.75 -8.25
CA LYS A 344 21.06 8.75 -7.23
C LYS A 344 22.47 9.33 -7.43
N GLY A 345 22.95 9.39 -8.68
CA GLY A 345 24.26 9.91 -9.04
C GLY A 345 25.41 8.88 -9.04
N SER A 346 25.12 7.59 -8.84
CA SER A 346 26.10 6.49 -8.96
C SER A 346 25.71 5.55 -10.11
N TYR A 347 26.68 4.84 -10.68
CA TYR A 347 26.51 4.00 -11.86
C TYR A 347 26.61 2.51 -11.51
N TYR A 348 25.63 1.75 -11.96
CA TYR A 348 25.48 0.32 -11.67
C TYR A 348 25.36 -0.47 -12.97
N PRO A 349 26.07 -1.60 -13.14
CA PRO A 349 25.94 -2.44 -14.32
C PRO A 349 24.52 -3.01 -14.48
N ALA A 350 23.96 -2.91 -15.68
CA ALA A 350 22.62 -3.41 -16.01
C ALA A 350 22.61 -4.67 -16.88
N LEU A 351 23.78 -5.18 -17.28
CA LEU A 351 23.93 -6.41 -18.05
C LEU A 351 23.14 -7.58 -17.39
N PRO A 352 22.43 -8.42 -18.16
CA PRO A 352 22.46 -8.53 -19.63
C PRO A 352 21.46 -7.61 -20.36
N ALA A 353 20.91 -6.57 -19.72
CA ALA A 353 19.99 -5.64 -20.40
C ALA A 353 20.62 -5.04 -21.67
N ALA A 354 19.80 -4.92 -22.73
CA ALA A 354 20.23 -4.30 -23.97
C ALA A 354 20.56 -2.81 -23.79
N LEU A 355 21.53 -2.31 -24.55
CA LEU A 355 21.88 -0.89 -24.55
C LEU A 355 20.67 -0.04 -24.95
N PHE A 356 20.53 1.14 -24.34
CA PHE A 356 19.42 2.08 -24.55
C PHE A 356 18.02 1.53 -24.22
N SER A 357 17.92 0.33 -23.64
CA SER A 357 16.66 -0.22 -23.18
C SER A 357 16.24 0.42 -21.84
N LYS A 358 14.93 0.48 -21.59
CA LYS A 358 14.38 0.85 -20.29
C LYS A 358 14.33 -0.37 -19.38
N VAL A 359 14.88 -0.23 -18.18
CA VAL A 359 14.86 -1.22 -17.11
C VAL A 359 14.20 -0.64 -15.87
N LYS A 360 13.61 -1.50 -15.04
CA LYS A 360 13.05 -1.13 -13.74
C LYS A 360 14.15 -1.30 -12.69
N VAL A 361 14.32 -0.32 -11.82
CA VAL A 361 15.31 -0.36 -10.74
C VAL A 361 14.60 -0.24 -9.41
N ARG A 362 14.76 -1.25 -8.55
CA ARG A 362 14.32 -1.20 -7.15
C ARG A 362 15.48 -0.78 -6.27
N ILE A 363 15.28 0.31 -5.54
CA ILE A 363 16.25 0.93 -4.66
C ILE A 363 15.83 0.63 -3.23
N TYR A 364 16.56 -0.27 -2.58
CA TYR A 364 16.42 -0.58 -1.17
C TYR A 364 17.34 0.32 -0.33
N GLU A 365 17.33 0.13 0.98
CA GLU A 365 18.21 0.86 1.90
C GLU A 365 19.69 0.65 1.55
N ASN A 366 20.11 -0.63 1.42
CA ASN A 366 21.50 -1.03 1.22
C ASN A 366 21.77 -1.76 -0.12
N GLU A 367 20.74 -2.02 -0.91
CA GLU A 367 20.82 -2.81 -2.14
C GLU A 367 20.11 -2.09 -3.30
N ILE A 368 20.57 -2.32 -4.52
CA ILE A 368 19.90 -1.93 -5.75
C ILE A 368 19.69 -3.18 -6.60
N VAL A 369 18.47 -3.37 -7.05
CA VAL A 369 18.07 -4.49 -7.89
C VAL A 369 17.63 -3.96 -9.24
N VAL A 370 18.31 -4.38 -10.30
CA VAL A 370 17.96 -4.08 -11.69
C VAL A 370 17.09 -5.20 -12.21
N LEU A 371 15.93 -4.84 -12.76
CA LEU A 371 14.91 -5.72 -13.27
C LEU A 371 14.66 -5.44 -14.75
N ASP A 372 14.31 -6.46 -15.52
CA ASP A 372 13.82 -6.29 -16.88
C ASP A 372 12.40 -5.69 -16.90
N LYS A 373 11.88 -5.40 -18.09
CA LYS A 373 10.51 -4.91 -18.34
C LYS A 373 9.46 -5.81 -17.69
N ASP A 374 9.67 -7.13 -17.75
CA ASP A 374 8.77 -8.15 -17.20
C ASP A 374 8.95 -8.36 -15.68
N GLY A 375 9.89 -7.64 -15.05
CA GLY A 375 10.12 -7.71 -13.60
C GLY A 375 11.07 -8.84 -13.16
N LEU A 376 11.69 -9.56 -14.09
CA LEU A 376 12.73 -10.53 -13.80
C LEU A 376 13.99 -9.83 -13.27
N VAL A 377 14.60 -10.38 -12.22
CA VAL A 377 15.86 -9.86 -11.65
C VAL A 377 17.00 -10.11 -12.62
N LEU A 378 17.59 -9.03 -13.13
CA LEU A 378 18.79 -9.08 -13.95
C LEU A 378 20.05 -9.09 -13.07
N ARG A 379 20.14 -8.13 -12.14
CA ARG A 379 21.29 -7.99 -11.23
C ARG A 379 20.94 -7.39 -9.88
N ARG A 380 21.78 -7.68 -8.90
CA ARG A 380 21.77 -7.11 -7.55
C ARG A 380 23.12 -6.45 -7.26
N HIS A 381 23.07 -5.28 -6.65
CA HIS A 381 24.25 -4.48 -6.31
C HIS A 381 24.14 -3.96 -4.89
N GLU A 382 25.26 -3.88 -4.18
CA GLU A 382 25.34 -3.06 -2.98
C GLU A 382 25.21 -1.58 -3.35
N ARG A 383 24.47 -0.83 -2.54
CA ARG A 383 24.27 0.60 -2.78
C ARG A 383 25.57 1.36 -2.53
N ALA A 384 25.94 2.21 -3.50
CA ALA A 384 27.10 3.09 -3.38
C ALA A 384 26.99 4.05 -2.19
N LYS A 385 28.10 4.24 -1.48
CA LYS A 385 28.19 5.17 -0.33
C LYS A 385 28.31 6.64 -0.75
N PHE A 386 28.80 6.91 -1.96
CA PHE A 386 29.03 8.27 -2.47
C PHE A 386 28.61 8.40 -3.95
N LYS A 387 28.30 9.63 -4.36
CA LYS A 387 27.95 9.98 -5.74
C LYS A 387 29.17 9.88 -6.65
N GLY A 388 28.96 9.50 -7.91
CA GLY A 388 30.02 9.30 -8.89
C GLY A 388 30.70 7.93 -8.81
N ALA A 389 30.36 7.10 -7.81
CA ALA A 389 30.82 5.72 -7.75
C ALA A 389 30.34 4.94 -8.98
N CYS A 390 31.22 4.14 -9.57
CA CYS A 390 30.91 3.23 -10.68
C CYS A 390 31.30 1.82 -10.25
N LEU A 391 30.30 0.97 -9.98
CA LEU A 391 30.50 -0.40 -9.46
C LEU A 391 30.68 -1.42 -10.61
N LEU A 392 31.42 -1.03 -11.65
CA LEU A 392 31.69 -1.89 -12.79
C LEU A 392 32.83 -2.87 -12.45
N LYS A 393 32.45 -4.13 -12.24
CA LYS A 393 33.39 -5.23 -11.98
C LYS A 393 34.30 -5.47 -13.19
N PRO A 394 35.51 -6.02 -13.01
CA PRO A 394 36.42 -6.33 -14.12
C PRO A 394 35.79 -7.22 -15.20
N GLU A 395 34.92 -8.16 -14.83
CA GLU A 395 34.24 -9.05 -15.78
C GLU A 395 33.24 -8.32 -16.70
N ASP A 396 32.66 -7.22 -16.22
CA ASP A 396 31.67 -6.43 -16.95
C ASP A 396 32.31 -5.40 -17.88
N ARG A 397 33.63 -5.20 -17.77
CA ARG A 397 34.36 -4.25 -18.60
C ARG A 397 34.56 -4.84 -19.98
N ILE A 398 34.21 -4.06 -20.99
CA ILE A 398 34.59 -4.36 -22.37
C ILE A 398 36.13 -4.44 -22.41
N PHE A 399 36.64 -5.54 -22.98
CA PHE A 399 38.07 -5.70 -23.21
C PHE A 399 38.58 -4.46 -23.95
N ASN A 400 39.45 -3.71 -23.28
CA ASN A 400 40.09 -2.57 -23.87
C ASN A 400 41.54 -2.95 -24.11
N PRO A 401 41.93 -3.24 -25.38
CA PRO A 401 43.29 -3.57 -25.70
C PRO A 401 44.25 -2.59 -25.01
N SER A 402 44.05 -1.28 -25.21
CA SER A 402 44.97 -0.23 -24.77
C SER A 402 45.26 -0.16 -23.27
N ARG A 403 44.49 -0.86 -22.43
CA ARG A 403 44.66 -0.90 -20.97
C ARG A 403 44.96 -2.31 -20.43
N GLU A 404 44.88 -3.35 -21.26
CA GLU A 404 44.98 -4.74 -20.85
C GLU A 404 46.06 -5.51 -21.64
N THR A 405 47.25 -4.92 -21.76
CA THR A 405 48.40 -5.56 -22.43
C THR A 405 48.75 -6.92 -21.81
N GLY A 406 48.57 -7.10 -20.49
CA GLY A 406 48.76 -8.38 -19.82
C GLY A 406 47.88 -9.50 -20.40
N LYS A 407 46.57 -9.25 -20.57
CA LYS A 407 45.64 -10.21 -21.20
C LYS A 407 46.01 -10.52 -22.65
N LEU A 408 46.60 -9.56 -23.37
CA LEU A 408 47.11 -9.83 -24.72
C LEU A 408 48.33 -10.74 -24.69
N ILE A 409 49.25 -10.52 -23.76
CA ILE A 409 50.42 -11.38 -23.59
C ILE A 409 49.98 -12.79 -23.19
N GLU A 410 49.05 -12.96 -22.24
CA GLU A 410 48.46 -14.26 -21.90
C GLU A 410 47.81 -14.95 -23.11
N ARG A 411 47.18 -14.18 -24.01
CA ARG A 411 46.63 -14.71 -25.26
C ARG A 411 47.73 -15.16 -26.23
N ILE A 412 48.85 -14.44 -26.28
CA ILE A 412 50.00 -14.77 -27.12
C ILE A 412 50.77 -15.97 -26.54
N GLU A 413 50.85 -16.13 -25.23
CA GLU A 413 51.43 -17.32 -24.57
C GLU A 413 50.74 -18.62 -24.99
N LYS A 414 49.43 -18.56 -25.29
CA LYS A 414 48.67 -19.69 -25.86
C LYS A 414 49.02 -20.01 -27.32
N ILE A 415 49.81 -19.17 -27.98
CA ILE A 415 50.38 -19.43 -29.32
C ILE A 415 51.68 -20.21 -29.14
N GLY A 416 52.57 -19.74 -28.27
CA GLY A 416 53.81 -20.42 -27.89
C GLY A 416 54.79 -19.52 -27.15
N PRO A 417 55.87 -20.11 -26.59
CA PRO A 417 56.84 -19.40 -25.75
C PRO A 417 57.62 -18.31 -26.51
N ARG A 418 57.99 -18.53 -27.77
CA ARG A 418 58.76 -17.56 -28.58
C ARG A 418 57.89 -16.40 -29.00
N ALA A 419 56.62 -16.62 -29.30
CA ALA A 419 55.68 -15.53 -29.52
C ALA A 419 55.53 -14.65 -28.26
N ALA A 420 55.49 -15.25 -27.07
CA ALA A 420 55.42 -14.54 -25.80
C ALA A 420 56.69 -13.73 -25.51
N ASP A 421 57.87 -14.30 -25.74
CA ASP A 421 59.15 -13.60 -25.56
C ASP A 421 59.27 -12.39 -26.50
N LEU A 422 58.81 -12.53 -27.75
CA LEU A 422 58.73 -11.40 -28.67
C LEU A 422 57.76 -10.33 -28.18
N ALA A 423 56.58 -10.71 -27.67
CA ALA A 423 55.61 -9.76 -27.13
C ALA A 423 56.14 -9.02 -25.90
N ARG A 424 56.85 -9.71 -25.01
CA ARG A 424 57.55 -9.12 -23.85
C ARG A 424 58.63 -8.15 -24.30
N GLY A 425 59.49 -8.54 -25.24
CA GLY A 425 60.53 -7.64 -25.78
C GLY A 425 59.95 -6.39 -26.45
N ILE A 426 58.85 -6.53 -27.21
CA ILE A 426 58.14 -5.38 -27.81
C ILE A 426 57.63 -4.43 -26.71
N PHE A 427 57.07 -5.00 -25.64
CA PHE A 427 56.58 -4.20 -24.51
C PHE A 427 57.72 -3.52 -23.73
N GLU A 428 58.85 -4.20 -23.52
CA GLU A 428 60.01 -3.65 -22.81
C GLU A 428 60.65 -2.47 -23.57
N HIS A 429 60.67 -2.53 -24.91
CA HIS A 429 61.25 -1.46 -25.72
C HIS A 429 60.34 -0.23 -25.89
N GLY A 430 59.06 -0.41 -26.22
CA GLY A 430 58.15 0.70 -26.54
C GLY A 430 57.07 1.00 -25.51
N GLY A 431 56.97 0.19 -24.45
CA GLY A 431 56.00 0.35 -23.37
C GLY A 431 54.56 0.48 -23.89
N ARG A 432 53.89 1.57 -23.50
CA ARG A 432 52.49 1.82 -23.88
C ARG A 432 52.31 2.13 -25.38
N ALA A 433 53.33 2.70 -26.05
CA ALA A 433 53.23 3.09 -27.46
C ALA A 433 53.11 1.86 -28.38
N ASP A 434 53.77 0.76 -28.01
CA ASP A 434 53.80 -0.48 -28.80
C ASP A 434 52.66 -1.45 -28.48
N HIS A 435 51.67 -1.02 -27.69
CA HIS A 435 50.49 -1.80 -27.40
C HIS A 435 49.78 -2.29 -28.68
N GLY A 436 49.63 -1.42 -29.68
CA GLY A 436 49.00 -1.78 -30.96
C GLY A 436 49.75 -2.87 -31.72
N VAL A 437 51.07 -2.97 -31.52
CA VAL A 437 51.93 -3.99 -32.12
C VAL A 437 51.66 -5.36 -31.48
N ILE A 438 51.57 -5.40 -30.15
CA ILE A 438 51.23 -6.60 -29.38
C ILE A 438 49.80 -7.08 -29.73
N TYR A 439 48.85 -6.15 -29.85
CA TYR A 439 47.49 -6.45 -30.31
C TYR A 439 47.48 -7.04 -31.73
N GLY A 440 48.30 -6.51 -32.64
CA GLY A 440 48.50 -7.07 -33.98
C GLY A 440 49.03 -8.49 -33.94
N LEU A 441 50.05 -8.76 -33.12
CA LEU A 441 50.65 -10.09 -32.93
C LEU A 441 49.61 -11.11 -32.43
N ALA A 442 48.80 -10.75 -31.42
CA ALA A 442 47.73 -11.61 -30.91
C ALA A 442 46.67 -11.97 -31.98
N ASN A 443 46.38 -11.04 -32.90
CA ASN A 443 45.37 -11.22 -33.95
C ASN A 443 45.88 -12.02 -35.17
N LEU A 444 47.17 -12.32 -35.30
CA LEU A 444 47.68 -13.19 -36.39
C LEU A 444 47.02 -14.57 -36.38
N THR A 445 46.54 -15.03 -35.22
CA THR A 445 45.79 -16.29 -35.05
C THR A 445 44.48 -16.38 -35.84
N ARG A 446 43.97 -15.24 -36.33
CA ARG A 446 42.81 -15.18 -37.24
C ARG A 446 43.16 -15.77 -38.61
N ASP A 447 44.36 -15.50 -39.11
CA ASP A 447 44.75 -15.79 -40.51
C ASP A 447 45.79 -16.91 -40.62
N TYR A 448 46.55 -17.20 -39.55
CA TYR A 448 47.66 -18.14 -39.56
C TYR A 448 47.53 -19.18 -38.42
N ALA A 449 48.04 -20.39 -38.67
CA ALA A 449 48.13 -21.46 -37.68
C ALA A 449 49.15 -21.08 -36.58
N LYS A 450 48.93 -21.57 -35.35
CA LYS A 450 49.75 -21.18 -34.18
C LYS A 450 51.21 -21.59 -34.35
N GLU A 451 51.43 -22.75 -34.93
CA GLU A 451 52.73 -23.36 -35.19
C GLU A 451 53.55 -22.50 -36.17
N ASN A 452 52.89 -21.95 -37.19
CA ASN A 452 53.51 -21.07 -38.17
C ASN A 452 53.90 -19.73 -37.53
N ILE A 453 53.03 -19.17 -36.69
CA ILE A 453 53.30 -17.94 -35.94
C ILE A 453 54.50 -18.14 -35.01
N GLU A 454 54.52 -19.23 -34.25
CA GLU A 454 55.60 -19.57 -33.32
C GLU A 454 56.94 -19.77 -34.05
N SER A 455 56.95 -20.49 -35.18
CA SER A 455 58.15 -20.64 -36.02
C SER A 455 58.65 -19.30 -36.57
N ALA A 456 57.74 -18.43 -37.01
CA ALA A 456 58.08 -17.09 -37.50
C ALA A 456 58.66 -16.21 -36.39
N CYS A 457 58.07 -16.23 -35.19
CA CYS A 457 58.59 -15.53 -34.01
C CYS A 457 59.99 -16.06 -33.63
N SER A 458 60.20 -17.37 -33.63
CA SER A 458 61.52 -17.96 -33.37
C SER A 458 62.58 -17.50 -34.38
N LYS A 459 62.24 -17.45 -35.68
CA LYS A 459 63.16 -16.96 -36.72
C LYS A 459 63.52 -15.49 -36.50
N VAL A 460 62.56 -14.64 -36.19
CA VAL A 460 62.81 -13.21 -35.93
C VAL A 460 63.69 -13.02 -34.70
N LEU A 461 63.39 -13.71 -33.59
CA LEU A 461 64.21 -13.63 -32.37
C LEU A 461 65.64 -14.12 -32.59
N SER A 462 65.86 -15.14 -33.42
CA SER A 462 67.21 -15.63 -33.76
C SER A 462 68.08 -14.61 -34.48
N THR A 463 67.49 -13.58 -35.10
CA THR A 463 68.22 -12.48 -35.74
C THR A 463 68.54 -11.31 -34.79
N GLY A 464 68.13 -11.42 -33.51
CA GLY A 464 68.26 -10.34 -32.52
C GLY A 464 67.27 -9.19 -32.70
N LEU A 465 66.32 -9.32 -33.63
CA LEU A 465 65.30 -8.31 -33.90
C LEU A 465 64.05 -8.55 -33.05
N VAL A 466 63.48 -7.45 -32.56
CA VAL A 466 62.19 -7.44 -31.86
C VAL A 466 61.20 -6.66 -32.72
N SER A 467 60.61 -7.31 -33.73
CA SER A 467 59.75 -6.62 -34.71
C SER A 467 58.58 -7.47 -35.21
N TYR A 468 57.37 -6.97 -34.97
CA TYR A 468 56.13 -7.52 -35.56
C TYR A 468 56.12 -7.47 -37.09
N ARG A 469 56.66 -6.40 -37.71
CA ARG A 469 56.69 -6.27 -39.18
C ARG A 469 57.52 -7.39 -39.82
N ALA A 470 58.60 -7.81 -39.16
CA ALA A 470 59.43 -8.93 -39.62
C ALA A 470 58.67 -10.25 -39.53
N VAL A 471 57.96 -10.50 -38.42
CA VAL A 471 57.10 -11.70 -38.26
C VAL A 471 56.02 -11.76 -39.33
N LYS A 472 55.32 -10.64 -39.55
CA LYS A 472 54.26 -10.55 -40.55
C LYS A 472 54.79 -10.86 -41.96
N ARG A 473 55.96 -10.31 -42.33
CA ARG A 473 56.59 -10.56 -43.64
C ARG A 473 56.99 -12.02 -43.84
N ILE A 474 57.40 -12.72 -42.78
CA ILE A 474 57.71 -14.16 -42.85
C ILE A 474 56.42 -14.95 -43.05
N LEU A 475 55.34 -14.60 -42.33
CA LEU A 475 54.05 -15.28 -42.43
C LEU A 475 53.35 -15.04 -43.78
N GLU A 476 53.50 -13.86 -44.38
CA GLU A 476 52.97 -13.55 -45.72
C GLU A 476 53.58 -14.41 -46.83
N ARG A 477 54.76 -15.00 -46.60
CA ARG A 477 55.41 -15.95 -47.52
C ARG A 477 55.01 -17.41 -47.26
N GLY A 478 54.29 -17.67 -46.17
CA GLY A 478 53.84 -18.99 -45.77
C GLY A 478 52.35 -19.24 -46.08
N PRO A 479 51.88 -20.48 -45.89
CA PRO A 479 50.49 -20.82 -46.13
C PRO A 479 49.57 -20.13 -45.10
N LYS A 480 48.49 -19.53 -45.59
CA LYS A 480 47.41 -19.02 -44.73
C LYS A 480 46.57 -20.18 -44.22
N LYS A 481 45.94 -20.01 -43.06
CA LYS A 481 45.06 -20.99 -42.42
C LYS A 481 43.89 -21.43 -43.34
N ASN A 482 43.40 -20.52 -44.17
CA ASN A 482 42.32 -20.80 -45.13
C ASN A 482 42.77 -21.59 -46.37
N ASP A 483 44.07 -21.67 -46.68
CA ASP A 483 44.56 -22.50 -47.80
C ASP A 483 44.65 -23.98 -47.43
N GLN A 484 44.69 -24.31 -46.13
CA GLN A 484 44.81 -25.70 -45.65
C GLN A 484 43.45 -26.36 -45.34
N SER A 485 42.31 -25.66 -45.48
CA SER A 485 41.01 -26.17 -45.03
C SER A 485 39.86 -26.03 -46.04
N LYS A 486 40.12 -26.17 -47.34
CA LYS A 486 39.12 -26.77 -48.23
C LYS A 486 39.28 -28.28 -48.25
N SER A 487 39.11 -28.94 -47.10
CA SER A 487 38.61 -30.31 -47.15
C SER A 487 37.20 -30.21 -47.71
N GLU A 488 36.95 -30.77 -48.90
CA GLU A 488 35.60 -30.90 -49.43
C GLU A 488 34.69 -31.43 -48.30
N LEU A 489 33.56 -30.75 -48.05
CA LEU A 489 32.54 -31.24 -47.14
C LEU A 489 32.09 -32.61 -47.64
N ARG A 490 32.59 -33.69 -47.03
CA ARG A 490 32.19 -35.05 -47.37
C ARG A 490 30.88 -35.32 -46.66
N GLN A 491 29.84 -35.68 -47.42
CA GLN A 491 28.55 -36.09 -46.87
C GLN A 491 28.56 -37.50 -46.25
N ALA A 492 29.70 -38.20 -46.31
CA ALA A 492 29.87 -39.54 -45.75
C ALA A 492 31.26 -39.69 -45.12
N GLY A 493 31.30 -40.31 -43.95
CA GLY A 493 32.51 -40.65 -43.20
C GLY A 493 32.15 -41.49 -41.99
N SER A 494 33.11 -42.23 -41.43
CA SER A 494 32.88 -43.09 -40.25
C SER A 494 32.43 -42.30 -39.00
N GLU A 495 32.69 -40.99 -38.97
CA GLU A 495 32.29 -40.09 -37.88
C GLU A 495 31.00 -39.29 -38.19
N ILE A 496 30.48 -39.40 -39.41
CA ILE A 496 29.24 -38.73 -39.85
C ILE A 496 28.13 -39.77 -39.81
N ARG A 497 27.20 -39.64 -38.86
CA ARG A 497 26.02 -40.53 -38.79
C ARG A 497 25.21 -40.43 -40.09
N ALA A 498 24.73 -41.57 -40.56
CA ALA A 498 23.82 -41.63 -41.69
C ALA A 498 22.54 -40.85 -41.36
N ILE A 499 21.96 -40.19 -42.35
CA ILE A 499 20.74 -39.40 -42.16
C ILE A 499 19.57 -40.27 -41.67
N ASP A 500 19.59 -41.55 -42.05
CA ASP A 500 18.63 -42.57 -41.63
C ASP A 500 18.68 -42.82 -40.11
N ASP A 501 19.84 -42.65 -39.47
CA ASP A 501 19.97 -42.81 -38.02
C ASP A 501 19.31 -41.64 -37.28
N TYR A 502 19.33 -40.44 -37.87
CA TYR A 502 18.58 -39.30 -37.36
C TYR A 502 17.07 -39.51 -37.49
N GLN A 503 16.63 -40.06 -38.62
CA GLN A 503 15.23 -40.34 -38.86
C GLN A 503 14.70 -41.42 -37.90
N LYS A 504 15.46 -42.50 -37.69
CA LYS A 504 15.15 -43.52 -36.68
C LYS A 504 15.16 -42.97 -35.25
N PHE A 505 16.14 -42.13 -34.91
CA PHE A 505 16.16 -41.46 -33.60
C PHE A 505 14.91 -40.59 -33.39
N TRP A 506 14.46 -39.89 -34.42
CA TRP A 506 13.29 -39.03 -34.35
C TRP A 506 11.99 -39.84 -34.26
N GLU A 507 11.84 -40.90 -35.04
CA GLU A 507 10.70 -41.83 -34.96
C GLU A 507 10.60 -42.50 -33.59
N MET A 508 11.74 -42.91 -33.02
CA MET A 508 11.78 -43.60 -31.73
C MET A 508 11.49 -42.68 -30.53
N ASN A 509 11.82 -41.38 -30.62
CA ASN A 509 11.62 -40.42 -29.53
C ASN A 509 10.42 -39.47 -29.72
N SER A 510 9.79 -39.45 -30.90
CA SER A 510 8.57 -38.66 -31.14
C SER A 510 7.30 -39.37 -30.66
N GLN A 511 7.35 -40.68 -30.39
CA GLN A 511 6.22 -41.45 -29.89
C GLN A 511 6.02 -41.37 -28.36
N THR A 512 6.96 -40.77 -27.63
CA THR A 512 6.91 -40.66 -26.15
C THR A 512 6.04 -39.51 -25.60
N ASN A 513 5.32 -38.75 -26.43
CA ASN A 513 4.45 -37.65 -25.98
C ASN A 513 3.01 -37.74 -26.53
N LYS A 514 2.46 -38.95 -26.73
CA LYS A 514 1.08 -39.13 -27.21
C LYS A 514 0.06 -39.63 -26.19
N GLU A 515 0.44 -39.74 -24.91
CA GLU A 515 -0.49 -39.99 -23.81
C GLU A 515 -0.30 -38.94 -22.72
N GLU A 516 -0.82 -37.72 -22.95
CA GLU A 516 -1.26 -36.72 -21.95
C GLU A 516 -1.41 -35.37 -22.66
N ASN A 517 -2.49 -35.20 -23.42
CA ASN A 517 -3.17 -33.92 -23.65
C ASN A 517 -4.38 -34.17 -24.55
N ASP A 518 -5.36 -34.88 -24.01
CA ASP A 518 -6.75 -34.75 -24.43
C ASP A 518 -7.45 -33.88 -23.38
N ASN A 519 -7.38 -32.57 -23.58
CA ASN A 519 -8.41 -31.61 -23.20
C ASN A 519 -8.03 -30.26 -23.80
N GLY A 520 -8.75 -29.91 -24.84
CA GLY A 520 -8.47 -28.76 -25.69
C GLY A 520 -8.59 -27.42 -24.98
N ASP A 521 -7.80 -26.46 -25.45
CA ASP A 521 -8.34 -25.16 -25.77
C ASP A 521 -7.56 -24.55 -26.94
N VAL A 522 -8.34 -24.15 -27.95
CA VAL A 522 -7.93 -23.59 -29.22
C VAL A 522 -7.82 -22.08 -29.06
N TYR A 523 -6.62 -21.52 -29.24
CA TYR A 523 -6.46 -20.09 -29.49
C TYR A 523 -6.57 -19.82 -30.99
N HIS A 524 -7.65 -19.12 -31.37
CA HIS A 524 -7.70 -18.25 -32.54
C HIS A 524 -7.46 -16.81 -32.12
#